data_AF-A0AAV0H874-F1
#
_entry.id   AF-A0AAV0H874-F1
#
_cell.length_a   1.000
_cell.length_b   1.000
_cell.length_c   1.000
_cell.angle_alpha   90.00
_cell.angle_beta   90.00
_cell.angle_gamma   90.00
#
_symmetry.space_group_name_H-M   'P 1'
#
loop_
_entity.id
_entity.type
_entity.pdbx_description
1 polymer ?
#
loop_
_entity_poly.entity_id
_entity_poly.type
_entity_poly.pdbx_seq_one_letter_code
_entity_poly.pdbx_strand_id
1 'polypeptide(L)'
;SSSIDLGFDHSANSGESGGFNGIDPTVRDSWKDLEFNTPDDAYNFYVDYGNHEGFGVRIYNQSACPKLNGGSSAVYYIKYCCNKEGWKRGSENNPDNAGVVDTTVRVRNVPELRGGCNGAYIRLRWFKEFKCYKIYRWYNVHNHDMIPESLRHYVRSSRRMAPVYKMLAEVNDAAGIGVTSSYNAISRAGG
;
A
#
# COMPACT_ATOMS: atom_id res chain seq x y z
N SER A 1 2.93 -40.50 -30.75
CA SER A 1 1.68 -39.75 -30.56
C SER A 1 0.87 -40.37 -29.44
N SER A 2 0.87 -39.76 -28.28
CA SER A 2 0.02 -40.12 -27.15
C SER A 2 -0.20 -38.85 -26.34
N SER A 3 -1.26 -38.14 -26.69
CA SER A 3 -1.69 -36.89 -26.08
C SER A 3 -2.47 -37.23 -24.83
N ILE A 4 -1.99 -36.77 -23.68
CA ILE A 4 -2.71 -36.85 -22.40
C ILE A 4 -3.41 -35.52 -22.22
N ASP A 5 -4.72 -35.55 -22.44
CA ASP A 5 -5.68 -34.52 -22.11
C ASP A 5 -5.82 -34.45 -20.59
N LEU A 6 -5.30 -33.38 -19.98
CA LEU A 6 -5.53 -33.05 -18.57
C LEU A 6 -6.46 -31.85 -18.53
N GLY A 7 -7.76 -32.13 -18.68
CA GLY A 7 -8.82 -31.20 -18.35
C GLY A 7 -8.72 -30.80 -16.88
N PHE A 8 -8.31 -29.56 -16.62
CA PHE A 8 -8.55 -28.89 -15.35
C PHE A 8 -9.72 -27.93 -15.53
N ASP A 9 -10.77 -28.27 -14.79
CA ASP A 9 -12.00 -27.52 -14.55
C ASP A 9 -11.72 -26.03 -14.35
N HIS A 10 -12.28 -25.20 -15.24
CA HIS A 10 -12.32 -23.76 -15.11
C HIS A 10 -13.43 -23.37 -14.14
N SER A 11 -13.16 -23.52 -12.84
CA SER A 11 -13.84 -22.73 -11.82
C SER A 11 -12.84 -21.74 -11.22
N ALA A 12 -12.45 -20.77 -12.06
CA ALA A 12 -11.76 -19.59 -11.58
C ALA A 12 -12.81 -18.72 -10.89
N ASN A 13 -12.86 -18.85 -9.56
CA ASN A 13 -13.49 -17.90 -8.65
C ASN A 13 -13.00 -16.51 -9.05
N SER A 14 -13.86 -15.77 -9.75
CA SER A 14 -13.65 -14.36 -10.09
C SER A 14 -13.29 -13.66 -8.80
N GLY A 15 -12.06 -13.13 -8.73
CA GLY A 15 -11.60 -12.34 -7.61
C GLY A 15 -12.63 -11.26 -7.34
N GLU A 16 -13.42 -11.45 -6.30
CA GLU A 16 -14.26 -10.41 -5.75
C GLU A 16 -13.30 -9.28 -5.40
N SER A 17 -13.29 -8.25 -6.25
CA SER A 17 -12.87 -6.92 -5.86
C SER A 17 -13.56 -6.67 -4.54
N GLY A 18 -12.80 -6.69 -3.45
CA GLY A 18 -13.31 -6.45 -2.10
C GLY A 18 -13.97 -5.10 -2.10
N GLY A 19 -15.26 -5.08 -2.42
CA GLY A 19 -16.09 -3.90 -2.36
C GLY A 19 -15.97 -3.41 -0.94
N PHE A 20 -15.74 -2.12 -0.78
CA PHE A 20 -15.87 -1.44 0.50
C PHE A 20 -17.09 -2.03 1.20
N ASN A 21 -16.90 -2.74 2.33
CA ASN A 21 -17.90 -3.59 3.01
C ASN A 21 -19.15 -2.78 3.44
N GLY A 22 -19.93 -2.25 2.49
CA GLY A 22 -20.95 -1.23 2.69
C GLY A 22 -20.44 0.11 3.25
N ILE A 23 -19.14 0.30 3.45
CA ILE A 23 -18.59 1.48 4.13
C ILE A 23 -18.11 2.49 3.09
N ASP A 24 -18.92 3.51 2.85
CA ASP A 24 -18.54 4.65 2.04
C ASP A 24 -17.51 5.50 2.82
N PRO A 25 -16.24 5.53 2.38
CA PRO A 25 -15.19 6.26 3.08
C PRO A 25 -15.30 7.79 2.89
N THR A 26 -16.24 8.27 2.07
CA THR A 26 -16.59 9.69 1.92
C THR A 26 -17.63 10.14 2.96
N VAL A 27 -18.37 9.21 3.56
CA VAL A 27 -19.26 9.52 4.69
C VAL A 27 -18.41 9.87 5.90
N ARG A 28 -18.64 11.06 6.44
CA ARG A 28 -17.91 11.54 7.62
C ARG A 28 -18.01 10.51 8.74
N ASP A 29 -16.84 10.18 9.30
CA ASP A 29 -16.68 9.29 10.46
C ASP A 29 -17.09 7.81 10.24
N SER A 30 -17.41 7.37 9.01
CA SER A 30 -17.74 5.95 8.70
C SER A 30 -16.60 4.98 9.00
N TRP A 31 -15.37 5.49 8.99
CA TRP A 31 -14.16 4.73 9.32
C TRP A 31 -14.03 4.35 10.80
N LYS A 32 -14.84 4.92 11.71
CA LYS A 32 -14.74 4.65 13.15
C LYS A 32 -15.18 3.23 13.52
N ASP A 33 -16.07 2.64 12.73
CA ASP A 33 -16.59 1.29 12.95
C ASP A 33 -15.75 0.22 12.24
N LEU A 34 -14.69 0.63 11.51
CA LEU A 34 -13.79 -0.31 10.85
C LEU A 34 -12.90 -1.02 11.85
N GLU A 35 -12.91 -2.35 11.75
CA GLU A 35 -12.07 -3.25 12.52
C GLU A 35 -11.21 -4.10 11.60
N PHE A 36 -9.94 -4.22 11.93
CA PHE A 36 -8.98 -5.00 11.15
C PHE A 36 -8.31 -6.05 12.03
N ASN A 37 -8.26 -7.29 11.56
CA ASN A 37 -7.61 -8.37 12.30
C ASN A 37 -6.09 -8.25 12.22
N THR A 38 -5.58 -7.82 11.06
CA THR A 38 -4.14 -7.66 10.80
C THR A 38 -3.78 -6.25 10.31
N PRO A 39 -2.50 -5.85 10.46
CA PRO A 39 -1.97 -4.67 9.78
C PRO A 39 -2.19 -4.69 8.26
N ASP A 40 -2.09 -5.87 7.64
CA ASP A 40 -2.21 -6.00 6.19
C ASP A 40 -3.64 -5.75 5.71
N ASP A 41 -4.65 -6.17 6.48
CA ASP A 41 -6.06 -5.88 6.18
C ASP A 41 -6.31 -4.36 6.16
N ALA A 42 -5.80 -3.67 7.17
CA ALA A 42 -5.90 -2.22 7.26
C ALA A 42 -5.15 -1.50 6.15
N TYR A 43 -3.96 -2.00 5.79
CA TYR A 43 -3.18 -1.47 4.70
C TYR A 43 -3.92 -1.61 3.36
N ASN A 44 -4.47 -2.81 3.09
CA ASN A 44 -5.22 -3.09 1.87
C ASN A 44 -6.44 -2.17 1.76
N PHE A 45 -7.23 -2.04 2.83
CA PHE A 45 -8.35 -1.11 2.85
C PHE A 45 -7.93 0.32 2.49
N TYR A 46 -6.85 0.83 3.09
CA TYR A 46 -6.41 2.21 2.82
C TYR A 46 -5.77 2.36 1.43
N VAL A 47 -5.14 1.32 0.90
CA VAL A 47 -4.67 1.27 -0.50
C VAL A 47 -5.85 1.34 -1.47
N ASP A 48 -6.91 0.59 -1.20
CA ASP A 48 -8.11 0.56 -2.05
C ASP A 48 -8.83 1.92 -2.00
N TYR A 49 -8.90 2.53 -0.81
CA TYR A 49 -9.33 3.92 -0.64
C TYR A 49 -8.48 4.92 -1.43
N GLY A 50 -7.15 4.86 -1.25
CA GLY A 50 -6.23 5.76 -1.96
C GLY A 50 -6.32 5.58 -3.47
N ASN A 51 -6.47 4.34 -3.96
CA ASN A 51 -6.71 4.08 -5.36
C ASN A 51 -8.00 4.76 -5.84
N HIS A 52 -9.13 4.54 -5.15
CA HIS A 52 -10.40 5.19 -5.46
C HIS A 52 -10.34 6.72 -5.48
N GLU A 53 -9.64 7.33 -4.52
CA GLU A 53 -9.48 8.79 -4.44
C GLU A 53 -8.41 9.33 -5.40
N GLY A 54 -7.51 8.48 -5.91
CA GLY A 54 -6.45 8.86 -6.83
C GLY A 54 -5.13 9.26 -6.16
N PHE A 55 -4.72 8.62 -5.07
CA PHE A 55 -3.39 8.81 -4.50
C PHE A 55 -2.73 7.48 -4.11
N GLY A 56 -1.39 7.47 -4.07
CA GLY A 56 -0.64 6.31 -3.62
C GLY A 56 -0.50 6.28 -2.10
N VAL A 57 -0.43 5.09 -1.52
CA VAL A 57 -0.27 4.89 -0.07
C VAL A 57 1.13 4.37 0.26
N ARG A 58 1.65 4.77 1.41
CA ARG A 58 2.92 4.31 1.98
C ARG A 58 2.79 4.07 3.48
N ILE A 59 3.50 3.07 3.99
CA ILE A 59 3.72 2.91 5.44
C ILE A 59 4.68 4.02 5.90
N TYR A 60 4.20 4.93 6.74
CA TYR A 60 5.00 6.04 7.26
C TYR A 60 5.90 5.55 8.40
N ASN A 61 5.29 5.01 9.45
CA ASN A 61 5.96 4.39 10.56
C ASN A 61 5.06 3.34 11.22
N GLN A 62 5.69 2.40 11.90
CA GLN A 62 5.02 1.41 12.73
C GLN A 62 5.81 1.25 14.03
N SER A 63 5.12 0.86 15.09
CA SER A 63 5.75 0.62 16.39
C SER A 63 5.24 -0.69 16.95
N ALA A 64 6.16 -1.54 17.39
CA ALA A 64 5.86 -2.81 18.04
C ALA A 64 5.91 -2.66 19.55
N CYS A 65 5.06 -3.40 20.26
CA CYS A 65 5.08 -3.49 21.70
C CYS A 65 5.34 -4.95 22.09
N PRO A 66 6.47 -5.25 22.76
CA PRO A 66 6.86 -6.60 23.17
C PRO A 66 5.82 -7.36 24.03
N LYS A 67 4.88 -6.64 24.65
CA LYS A 67 3.96 -7.20 25.66
C LYS A 67 2.50 -7.32 25.20
N LEU A 68 2.17 -7.00 23.94
CA LEU A 68 0.77 -6.85 23.56
C LEU A 68 -0.02 -8.15 23.42
N ASN A 69 0.65 -9.28 23.20
CA ASN A 69 0.02 -10.59 23.09
C ASN A 69 0.80 -11.65 23.89
N GLY A 70 0.82 -11.53 25.22
CA GLY A 70 1.38 -12.58 26.08
C GLY A 70 2.88 -12.88 25.89
N GLY A 71 3.65 -11.98 25.27
CA GLY A 71 5.09 -12.13 25.05
C GLY A 71 5.55 -11.99 23.59
N SER A 72 4.62 -11.99 22.62
CA SER A 72 4.95 -11.71 21.22
C SER A 72 4.99 -10.20 20.95
N SER A 73 6.06 -9.72 20.30
CA SER A 73 6.19 -8.33 19.86
C SER A 73 5.20 -8.04 18.73
N ALA A 74 3.98 -7.65 19.08
CA ALA A 74 2.95 -7.29 18.12
C ALA A 74 3.03 -5.80 17.79
N VAL A 75 2.79 -5.45 16.52
CA VAL A 75 2.65 -4.06 16.11
C VAL A 75 1.45 -3.46 16.84
N TYR A 76 1.63 -2.32 17.49
CA TYR A 76 0.56 -1.68 18.26
C TYR A 76 0.05 -0.39 17.65
N TYR A 77 0.88 0.23 16.82
CA TYR A 77 0.62 1.50 16.21
C TYR A 77 1.17 1.50 14.80
N ILE A 78 0.36 1.99 13.86
CA ILE A 78 0.73 2.13 12.45
C ILE A 78 0.20 3.44 11.92
N LYS A 79 1.01 4.12 11.11
CA LYS A 79 0.57 5.25 10.29
C LYS A 79 0.76 4.91 8.82
N TYR A 80 -0.32 5.00 8.07
CA TYR A 80 -0.28 4.99 6.61
C TYR A 80 -0.51 6.39 6.08
N CYS A 81 0.24 6.80 5.06
CA CYS A 81 0.19 8.14 4.49
C CYS A 81 0.11 8.13 2.97
N CYS A 82 -0.24 9.27 2.40
CA CYS A 82 0.00 9.56 0.99
C CYS A 82 1.49 9.32 0.63
N ASN A 83 1.75 8.78 -0.56
CA ASN A 83 3.09 8.52 -1.07
C ASN A 83 3.90 9.82 -1.24
N LYS A 84 3.20 10.93 -1.56
CA LYS A 84 3.74 12.28 -1.66
C LYS A 84 3.89 12.99 -0.31
N GLU A 85 3.51 12.38 0.82
CA GLU A 85 3.57 13.01 2.16
C GLU A 85 4.99 13.43 2.55
N GLY A 86 5.07 14.71 2.96
CA GLY A 86 6.27 15.33 3.49
C GLY A 86 7.38 15.47 2.46
N TRP A 87 8.54 15.88 2.95
CA TRP A 87 9.76 15.99 2.16
C TRP A 87 10.73 14.87 2.50
N LYS A 88 11.67 14.61 1.60
CA LYS A 88 12.81 13.75 1.93
C LYS A 88 13.82 14.58 2.73
N ARG A 89 14.46 13.95 3.72
CA ARG A 89 15.62 14.53 4.38
C ARG A 89 16.72 14.80 3.35
N GLY A 90 17.32 15.98 3.39
CA GLY A 90 18.29 16.44 2.40
C GLY A 90 17.72 16.80 1.01
N SER A 91 16.39 16.79 0.79
CA SER A 91 15.81 17.39 -0.44
C SER A 91 15.96 18.91 -0.40
N GLU A 92 16.41 19.50 -1.51
CA GLU A 92 16.49 20.96 -1.68
C GLU A 92 15.11 21.63 -1.59
N ASN A 93 14.06 20.89 -1.95
CA ASN A 93 12.68 21.37 -1.89
C ASN A 93 12.10 21.31 -0.47
N ASN A 94 12.81 20.71 0.49
CA ASN A 94 12.37 20.73 1.88
C ASN A 94 12.65 22.11 2.49
N PRO A 95 11.63 22.85 2.94
CA PRO A 95 11.84 24.15 3.59
C PRO A 95 12.74 24.07 4.82
N ASP A 96 12.78 22.92 5.50
CA ASP A 96 13.62 22.71 6.69
C ASP A 96 15.11 22.44 6.34
N ASN A 97 15.45 22.17 5.07
CA ASN A 97 16.83 21.90 4.65
C ASN A 97 17.54 23.14 4.08
N ALA A 98 16.96 24.33 4.21
CA ALA A 98 17.55 25.57 3.70
C ALA A 98 19.01 25.74 4.18
N GLY A 99 19.97 25.47 3.29
CA GLY A 99 21.41 25.67 3.53
C GLY A 99 22.25 24.44 3.85
N VAL A 100 21.71 23.22 3.93
CA VAL A 100 22.52 21.99 4.16
C VAL A 100 22.35 21.02 2.99
N VAL A 101 23.15 21.24 1.94
CA VAL A 101 23.38 20.23 0.89
C VAL A 101 24.50 19.33 1.37
N ASP A 102 24.17 18.18 1.93
CA ASP A 102 25.17 17.15 2.21
C ASP A 102 25.60 16.49 0.90
N THR A 103 26.64 17.06 0.28
CA THR A 103 27.25 16.59 -0.97
C THR A 103 27.99 15.26 -0.83
N THR A 104 28.10 14.70 0.38
CA THR A 104 28.83 13.44 0.60
C THR A 104 27.96 12.19 0.35
N VAL A 105 26.63 12.34 0.31
CA VAL A 105 25.72 11.23 0.07
C VAL A 105 25.41 11.12 -1.42
N ARG A 106 25.84 10.02 -2.06
CA ARG A 106 25.37 9.66 -3.40
C ARG A 106 23.85 9.48 -3.38
N VAL A 107 23.13 10.52 -3.81
CA VAL A 107 21.68 10.42 -4.03
C VAL A 107 21.48 9.65 -5.32
N ARG A 108 20.93 8.43 -5.23
CA ARG A 108 20.47 7.71 -6.43
C ARG A 108 19.45 8.60 -7.15
N ASN A 109 19.60 8.75 -8.47
CA ASN A 109 18.64 9.42 -9.36
C ASN A 109 17.34 8.61 -9.44
N VAL A 110 16.57 8.62 -8.36
CA VAL A 110 15.23 8.06 -8.27
C VAL A 110 14.28 9.25 -8.18
N PRO A 111 13.24 9.33 -9.04
CA PRO A 111 12.24 10.40 -8.95
C PRO A 111 11.78 10.58 -7.51
N GLU A 112 11.84 11.82 -7.03
CA GLU A 112 11.49 12.13 -5.65
C GLU A 112 9.98 11.93 -5.45
N LEU A 113 9.61 10.78 -4.89
CA LEU A 113 8.20 10.42 -4.68
C LEU A 113 7.51 11.30 -3.63
N ARG A 114 8.28 12.02 -2.80
CA ARG A 114 7.81 12.90 -1.72
C ARG A 114 7.78 14.35 -2.22
N GLY A 115 6.59 14.88 -2.46
CA GLY A 115 6.37 16.21 -3.02
C GLY A 115 5.81 17.23 -2.01
N GLY A 116 5.97 16.98 -0.70
CA GLY A 116 5.48 17.90 0.32
C GLY A 116 3.97 17.84 0.56
N CYS A 117 3.33 16.69 0.37
CA CYS A 117 1.89 16.58 0.62
C CYS A 117 1.54 16.88 2.08
N ASN A 118 0.48 17.67 2.29
CA ASN A 118 -0.03 18.13 3.60
C ASN A 118 -0.56 17.01 4.51
N GLY A 119 -0.27 15.75 4.17
CA GLY A 119 -0.30 14.63 5.09
C GLY A 119 -1.65 13.95 5.20
N ALA A 120 -2.28 13.59 4.09
CA ALA A 120 -3.36 12.61 4.16
C ALA A 120 -2.84 11.31 4.76
N TYR A 121 -3.38 10.93 5.92
CA TYR A 121 -2.97 9.74 6.67
C TYR A 121 -4.12 9.15 7.47
N ILE A 122 -3.96 7.87 7.77
CA ILE A 122 -4.69 7.20 8.84
C ILE A 122 -3.72 6.69 9.89
N ARG A 123 -4.19 6.68 11.14
CA ARG A 123 -3.46 6.07 12.26
C ARG A 123 -4.29 4.98 12.89
N LEU A 124 -3.67 3.83 13.03
CA LEU A 124 -4.26 2.65 13.64
C LEU A 124 -3.61 2.36 14.98
N ARG A 125 -4.39 1.75 15.86
CA ARG A 125 -3.91 1.20 17.11
C ARG A 125 -4.52 -0.18 17.34
N TRP A 126 -3.75 -1.09 17.91
CA TRP A 126 -4.26 -2.37 18.42
C TRP A 126 -5.04 -2.15 19.72
N PHE A 127 -6.26 -2.65 19.78
CA PHE A 127 -7.11 -2.61 20.96
C PHE A 127 -7.23 -4.01 21.57
N LYS A 128 -6.72 -4.17 22.80
CA LYS A 128 -6.73 -5.45 23.51
C LYS A 128 -8.15 -5.94 23.83
N GLU A 129 -9.07 -5.02 24.10
CA GLU A 129 -10.47 -5.30 24.43
C GLU A 129 -11.22 -5.95 23.26
N PHE A 130 -11.05 -5.37 22.06
CA PHE A 130 -11.69 -5.84 20.84
C PHE A 130 -10.87 -6.88 20.07
N LYS A 131 -9.59 -7.06 20.44
CA LYS A 131 -8.61 -7.93 19.74
C LYS A 131 -8.50 -7.61 18.24
N CYS A 132 -8.57 -6.33 17.90
CA CYS A 132 -8.47 -5.84 16.53
C CYS A 132 -7.73 -4.50 16.47
N TYR A 133 -7.29 -4.11 15.28
CA TYR A 133 -6.84 -2.76 15.00
C TYR A 133 -8.04 -1.89 14.63
N LYS A 134 -8.10 -0.68 15.18
CA LYS A 134 -9.07 0.34 14.78
C LYS A 134 -8.36 1.62 14.37
N ILE A 135 -8.97 2.35 13.44
CA ILE A 135 -8.53 3.69 13.08
C ILE A 135 -8.98 4.64 14.17
N TYR A 136 -8.05 5.44 14.70
CA TYR A 136 -8.37 6.45 15.72
C TYR A 136 -8.13 7.87 15.22
N ARG A 137 -7.45 8.02 14.07
CA ARG A 137 -7.26 9.32 13.43
C ARG A 137 -7.26 9.17 11.93
N TRP A 138 -8.08 9.99 11.28
CA TRP A 138 -8.21 10.08 9.84
C TRP A 138 -8.01 11.53 9.42
N TYR A 139 -7.18 11.77 8.43
CA TYR A 139 -6.99 13.08 7.83
C TYR A 139 -6.82 12.90 6.33
N ASN A 140 -7.63 13.58 5.52
CA ASN A 140 -7.69 13.37 4.06
C ASN A 140 -7.62 14.70 3.29
N VAL A 141 -6.68 15.57 3.66
CA VAL A 141 -6.45 16.82 2.92
C VAL A 141 -5.16 16.67 2.12
N HIS A 142 -5.26 16.93 0.83
CA HIS A 142 -4.16 16.94 -0.13
C HIS A 142 -3.91 18.35 -0.65
N ASN A 143 -2.68 18.62 -1.07
CA ASN A 143 -2.25 19.87 -1.70
C ASN A 143 -1.70 19.62 -3.12
N HIS A 144 -1.99 18.45 -3.69
CA HIS A 144 -1.60 18.07 -5.03
C HIS A 144 -2.79 17.44 -5.72
N ASP A 145 -2.75 17.44 -7.05
CA ASP A 145 -3.79 16.80 -7.84
C ASP A 145 -3.85 15.30 -7.61
N MET A 146 -5.07 14.79 -7.65
CA MET A 146 -5.34 13.36 -7.64
C MET A 146 -5.03 12.76 -9.01
N ILE A 147 -4.64 11.50 -8.99
CA ILE A 147 -4.33 10.69 -10.17
C ILE A 147 -5.65 10.35 -10.85
N PRO A 148 -5.81 10.68 -12.14
CA PRO A 148 -7.02 10.38 -12.87
C PRO A 148 -7.23 8.88 -12.94
N GLU A 149 -8.49 8.46 -13.03
CA GLU A 149 -8.88 7.05 -12.97
C GLU A 149 -8.12 6.17 -13.95
N SER A 150 -7.94 6.66 -15.18
CA SER A 150 -7.21 6.00 -16.26
C SER A 150 -5.72 5.75 -15.98
N LEU A 151 -5.15 6.32 -14.91
CA LEU A 151 -3.75 6.18 -14.55
C LEU A 151 -3.53 5.51 -13.18
N ARG A 152 -4.60 5.15 -12.45
CA ARG A 152 -4.48 4.63 -11.07
C ARG A 152 -3.78 3.27 -10.98
N HIS A 153 -3.83 2.45 -12.03
CA HIS A 153 -3.11 1.17 -12.09
C HIS A 153 -1.58 1.33 -12.16
N TYR A 154 -1.08 2.52 -12.50
CA TYR A 154 0.36 2.79 -12.46
C TYR A 154 0.89 3.08 -11.05
N VAL A 155 -0.01 3.38 -10.10
CA VAL A 155 0.34 3.73 -8.71
C VAL A 155 1.00 2.54 -8.05
N ARG A 156 2.18 2.75 -7.45
CA ARG A 156 2.97 1.64 -6.89
C ARG A 156 2.22 0.85 -5.81
N SER A 157 1.39 1.49 -5.00
CA SER A 157 0.64 0.81 -3.94
C SER A 157 -0.52 -0.03 -4.46
N SER A 158 -1.07 0.27 -5.65
CA SER A 158 -2.13 -0.51 -6.28
C SER A 158 -1.61 -1.73 -7.05
N ARG A 159 -0.28 -1.91 -7.12
CA ARG A 159 0.42 -3.03 -7.80
C ARG A 159 0.32 -4.35 -7.05
N ARG A 160 -0.88 -4.74 -6.62
CA ARG A 160 -1.15 -6.04 -5.99
C ARG A 160 -1.18 -7.11 -7.08
N MET A 161 -0.60 -8.27 -6.81
CA MET A 161 -0.66 -9.43 -7.70
C MET A 161 -1.40 -10.54 -6.99
N ALA A 162 -2.23 -11.29 -7.70
CA ALA A 162 -2.81 -12.52 -7.14
C ALA A 162 -1.67 -13.48 -6.74
N PRO A 163 -1.86 -14.34 -5.70
CA PRO A 163 -0.82 -15.25 -5.23
C PRO A 163 -0.18 -16.10 -6.33
N VAL A 164 -0.99 -16.54 -7.31
CA VAL A 164 -0.52 -17.28 -8.48
C VAL A 164 0.50 -16.51 -9.31
N TYR A 165 0.29 -15.20 -9.49
CA TYR A 165 1.19 -14.33 -10.24
C TYR A 165 2.44 -13.96 -9.45
N LYS A 166 2.34 -13.92 -8.11
CA LYS A 166 3.52 -13.78 -7.25
C LYS A 166 4.43 -15.00 -7.38
N MET A 167 3.85 -16.20 -7.33
CA MET A 167 4.59 -17.46 -7.54
C MET A 167 5.22 -17.49 -8.94
N LEU A 168 4.48 -17.06 -9.96
CA LEU A 168 5.02 -16.93 -11.32
C LEU A 168 6.18 -15.92 -11.39
N ALA A 169 6.08 -14.78 -10.71
CA ALA A 169 7.16 -13.80 -10.66
C ALA A 169 8.42 -14.35 -9.98
N GLU A 170 8.27 -15.19 -8.94
CA GLU A 170 9.38 -15.89 -8.28
C GLU A 170 10.04 -16.92 -9.22
N VAL A 171 9.25 -17.69 -9.96
CA VAL A 171 9.77 -18.64 -10.98
C VAL A 171 10.49 -17.89 -12.11
N ASN A 172 9.92 -16.79 -12.59
CA ASN A 172 10.52 -15.99 -13.65
C ASN A 172 11.82 -15.32 -13.20
N ASP A 173 11.91 -14.91 -11.92
CA ASP A 173 13.14 -14.38 -11.34
C ASP A 173 14.23 -15.46 -11.28
N ALA A 174 13.89 -16.68 -10.84
CA ALA A 174 14.78 -17.83 -10.88
C ALA A 174 15.24 -18.19 -12.31
N ALA A 175 14.42 -17.90 -13.31
CA ALA A 175 14.74 -18.03 -14.74
C ALA A 175 15.52 -16.84 -15.33
N GLY A 176 15.85 -15.82 -14.54
CA GLY A 176 16.65 -14.67 -14.96
C GLY A 176 15.89 -13.55 -15.69
N ILE A 177 14.55 -13.60 -15.73
CA ILE A 177 13.69 -12.59 -16.39
C ILE A 177 13.59 -11.31 -15.53
N GLY A 178 13.82 -11.45 -14.23
CA GLY A 178 13.78 -10.37 -13.24
C GLY A 178 12.35 -10.00 -12.83
N VAL A 179 12.19 -9.67 -11.55
CA VAL A 179 10.88 -9.36 -10.93
C VAL A 179 10.14 -8.21 -11.63
N THR A 180 10.84 -7.15 -12.05
CA THR A 180 10.19 -5.96 -12.64
C THR A 180 9.60 -6.24 -14.03
N SER A 181 10.34 -6.95 -14.88
CA SER A 181 9.88 -7.33 -16.22
C SER A 181 8.69 -8.29 -16.13
N SER A 182 8.77 -9.25 -15.22
CA SER A 182 7.69 -10.19 -14.91
C SER A 182 6.42 -9.47 -14.45
N TYR A 183 6.58 -8.52 -13.52
CA TYR A 183 5.48 -7.71 -13.02
C TYR A 183 4.77 -6.95 -14.16
N ASN A 184 5.55 -6.25 -15.00
CA ASN A 184 5.01 -5.46 -16.10
C ASN A 184 4.28 -6.32 -17.15
N ALA A 185 4.76 -7.54 -17.39
CA ALA A 185 4.11 -8.48 -18.29
C ALA A 185 2.77 -8.96 -17.73
N ILE A 186 2.73 -9.35 -16.46
CA ILE A 186 1.51 -9.82 -15.80
C ILE A 186 0.46 -8.71 -15.70
N SER A 187 0.87 -7.51 -15.31
CA SER A 187 -0.03 -6.35 -15.18
C SER A 187 -0.66 -5.97 -16.53
N ARG A 188 0.04 -6.13 -17.65
CA ARG A 188 -0.52 -5.92 -19.00
C ARG A 188 -1.50 -7.02 -19.44
N ALA A 189 -1.34 -8.22 -18.90
CA ALA A 189 -2.19 -9.37 -19.19
C ALA A 189 -3.47 -9.41 -18.32
N GLY A 190 -3.69 -8.40 -17.46
CA GLY A 190 -4.86 -8.33 -16.58
C GLY A 190 -4.76 -9.21 -15.32
N GLY A 191 -3.54 -9.59 -14.91
CA GLY A 191 -3.28 -10.34 -13.68
C GLY A 191 -3.03 -9.48 -12.44
#